data_AF-A0A1V6NP10-F1
#
_entry.id   AF-A0A1V6NP10-F1
#
_cell.length_a   1.000
_cell.length_b   1.000
_cell.length_c   1.000
_cell.angle_alpha   90.00
_cell.angle_beta   90.00
_cell.angle_gamma   90.00
#
_symmetry.space_group_name_H-M   'P 1'
#
loop_
_entity.id
_entity.type
_entity.pdbx_description
1 polymer ?
#
loop_
_entity_poly.entity_id
_entity_poly.type
_entity_poly.pdbx_seq_one_letter_code
_entity_poly.pdbx_strand_id
1 'polypeptide(L)'
;MVPKRACDTCITRKVKCNGSWPCDTCRDAVKRIPCTYLRPVRKRGPKLRRVTRDRESEPPLESPVSTGQTSQGRSGLEYELNSSDGAYSQGSCVPRISKAALAPIVRLYQQHSYSVWPVVDADALLQDLNGIEPEKTSHEMENVACLATALCAATMAQLHLAPVIDGLRTVDSSAMAQACLRIRGSCDSYPEHLDLSGVLVSFFLHVYHAKVNQRKSAMMYLQEAISGARILRLDKGILRESDDYALGSRLIANKELVFPLLWVSERGWALHLGLSPSCTDPPVLPDLEDSATVDIHVQGLLDLVKLFIVFDQISIRRKSHLGIASFAVLTETESKLSSLCLSISDQVTTRTADYHITREWMRTIIWQEALSQGFLSSTSFMDVMTFGFPAQVGHDLLQALKGFSESDLLPLGRDQLLKSFEVANSLADTILLTSAGVGVHPGFELGPQDFLHALYQKLSPFLEQDKVLNSILRTKTAEVLVMAPARLLTRQLGDSGFEWKQLGKDKSQINEQQRLEVNPLFGDLDEQLAFSSDQSYCNNLVQWSKPGDLSIFTKSNHSAI
;
A
#
# COMPACT_ATOMS: atom_id res chain seq x y z
N MET A 1 8.38 21.28 36.08
CA MET A 1 7.34 22.31 35.84
C MET A 1 6.11 22.01 36.70
N VAL A 2 5.43 23.02 37.22
CA VAL A 2 4.12 22.84 37.90
C VAL A 2 3.03 22.71 36.83
N PRO A 3 2.21 21.64 36.83
CA PRO A 3 1.13 21.47 35.85
C PRO A 3 0.04 22.55 36.00
N LYS A 4 -0.25 23.27 34.91
CA LYS A 4 -1.33 24.29 34.84
C LYS A 4 -2.76 23.72 34.85
N ARG A 5 -3.00 22.58 35.49
CA ARG A 5 -4.33 21.94 35.65
C ARG A 5 -4.46 21.24 37.00
N ALA A 6 -5.69 21.02 37.45
CA ALA A 6 -5.97 20.13 38.56
C ALA A 6 -5.66 18.67 38.20
N CYS A 7 -5.33 17.84 39.20
CA CYS A 7 -5.08 16.41 39.01
C CYS A 7 -6.38 15.61 38.79
N ASP A 8 -6.26 14.43 38.20
CA ASP A 8 -7.40 13.59 37.82
C ASP A 8 -8.29 13.22 39.01
N THR A 9 -7.68 13.00 40.19
CA THR A 9 -8.36 12.76 41.46
C THR A 9 -9.16 13.97 41.93
N CYS A 10 -8.58 15.17 41.92
CA CYS A 10 -9.29 16.39 42.34
C CYS A 10 -10.41 16.76 41.36
N ILE A 11 -10.19 16.57 40.06
CA ILE A 11 -11.23 16.74 39.02
C ILE A 11 -12.39 15.78 39.28
N THR A 12 -12.11 14.51 39.56
CA THR A 12 -13.15 13.49 39.81
C THR A 12 -13.93 13.78 41.09
N ARG A 13 -13.23 14.19 42.16
CA ARG A 13 -13.85 14.54 43.46
C ARG A 13 -14.43 15.97 43.51
N LYS A 14 -14.29 16.76 42.42
CA LYS A 14 -14.70 18.17 42.31
C LYS A 14 -14.15 19.08 43.45
N VAL A 15 -12.94 18.81 43.92
CA VAL A 15 -12.26 19.60 44.97
C VAL A 15 -11.17 20.51 44.39
N LYS A 16 -10.85 21.59 45.11
CA LYS A 16 -9.74 22.51 44.76
C LYS A 16 -8.42 21.73 44.74
N CYS A 17 -7.57 22.02 43.76
CA CYS A 17 -6.25 21.41 43.61
C CYS A 17 -5.19 22.52 43.55
N ASN A 18 -4.08 22.36 44.26
CA ASN A 18 -2.97 23.31 44.30
C ASN A 18 -2.01 23.18 43.09
N GLY A 19 -2.07 22.06 42.35
CA GLY A 19 -1.20 21.77 41.21
C GLY A 19 0.17 21.17 41.56
N SER A 20 0.52 20.93 42.83
CA SER A 20 1.77 20.21 43.16
C SER A 20 1.67 18.72 42.83
N TRP A 21 2.80 18.01 42.87
CA TRP A 21 2.86 16.56 42.76
C TRP A 21 3.61 15.93 43.95
N PRO A 22 2.95 15.13 44.81
CA PRO A 22 1.49 15.00 44.92
C PRO A 22 0.83 16.33 45.30
N CYS A 23 -0.46 16.46 45.03
CA CYS A 23 -1.27 17.63 45.42
C CYS A 23 -1.58 17.59 46.92
N ASP A 24 -1.74 18.72 47.62
CA ASP A 24 -2.00 18.70 49.08
C ASP A 24 -3.30 17.96 49.41
N THR A 25 -4.39 18.27 48.71
CA THR A 25 -5.68 17.57 48.79
C THR A 25 -5.63 16.07 48.43
N CYS A 26 -4.50 15.60 47.89
CA CYS A 26 -4.19 14.22 47.57
C CYS A 26 -3.28 13.57 48.64
N ARG A 27 -2.37 14.37 49.21
CA ARG A 27 -1.42 14.05 50.28
C ARG A 27 -2.14 13.85 51.61
N ASP A 28 -3.05 14.78 51.93
CA ASP A 28 -3.74 14.90 53.22
C ASP A 28 -5.02 14.04 53.27
N ALA A 29 -5.21 13.15 52.29
CA ALA A 29 -6.34 12.24 52.23
C ALA A 29 -6.13 11.06 53.18
N VAL A 30 -7.11 10.84 54.09
CA VAL A 30 -7.14 9.75 55.09
C VAL A 30 -6.94 8.34 54.49
N LYS A 31 -7.23 8.17 53.19
CA LYS A 31 -6.85 6.99 52.40
C LYS A 31 -5.82 7.40 51.36
N ARG A 32 -4.77 6.60 51.15
CA ARG A 32 -3.80 6.81 50.06
C ARG A 32 -4.52 6.77 48.71
N ILE A 33 -4.58 7.91 48.01
CA ILE A 33 -5.20 8.04 46.69
C ILE A 33 -4.13 8.56 45.71
N PRO A 34 -3.97 7.96 44.51
CA PRO A 34 -2.96 8.41 43.56
C PRO A 34 -3.23 9.84 43.05
N CYS A 35 -2.19 10.67 43.06
CA CYS A 35 -2.20 12.00 42.44
C CYS A 35 -1.69 11.90 41.00
N THR A 36 -2.59 11.72 40.04
CA THR A 36 -2.25 11.50 38.62
C THR A 36 -2.68 12.65 37.71
N TYR A 37 -1.98 12.78 36.59
CA TYR A 37 -2.26 13.73 35.50
C TYR A 37 -2.31 12.99 34.15
N LEU A 38 -2.84 11.77 34.16
CA LEU A 38 -2.78 10.80 33.05
C LEU A 38 -3.98 10.91 32.11
N ARG A 39 -5.15 11.39 32.57
CA ARG A 39 -6.31 11.57 31.67
C ARG A 39 -5.99 12.64 30.62
N PRO A 40 -6.09 12.33 29.31
CA PRO A 40 -5.91 13.33 28.26
C PRO A 40 -6.94 14.44 28.36
N VAL A 41 -6.53 15.68 28.08
CA VAL A 41 -7.47 16.81 28.00
C VAL A 41 -8.30 16.64 26.74
N ARG A 42 -9.57 16.21 26.89
CA ARG A 42 -10.53 16.21 25.79
C ARG A 42 -10.70 17.66 25.29
N LYS A 43 -10.28 17.94 24.05
CA LYS A 43 -10.64 19.19 23.36
C LYS A 43 -12.16 19.26 23.31
N ARG A 44 -12.76 20.31 23.89
CA ARG A 44 -14.18 20.59 23.65
C ARG A 44 -14.35 20.95 22.18
N GLY A 45 -15.46 20.55 21.57
CA GLY A 45 -15.77 20.90 20.18
C GLY A 45 -15.87 22.42 19.96
N PRO A 46 -15.95 22.88 18.70
CA PRO A 46 -16.03 24.30 18.37
C PRO A 46 -17.13 25.00 19.16
N LYS A 47 -16.78 26.04 19.93
CA LYS A 47 -17.78 26.88 20.59
C LYS A 47 -18.49 27.70 19.53
N LEU A 48 -19.75 27.38 19.25
CA LEU A 48 -20.69 28.31 18.62
C LEU A 48 -20.64 29.63 19.40
N ARG A 49 -20.29 30.73 18.72
CA ARG A 49 -20.35 32.07 19.30
C ARG A 49 -21.81 32.46 19.49
N ARG A 50 -22.31 32.45 20.72
CA ARG A 50 -23.57 33.11 21.08
C ARG A 50 -23.26 34.36 21.91
N VAL A 51 -23.94 35.45 21.59
CA VAL A 51 -23.72 36.78 22.17
C VAL A 51 -24.10 36.78 23.65
N THR A 52 -23.29 37.46 24.47
CA THR A 52 -23.56 37.72 25.89
C THR A 52 -24.60 38.83 26.05
N ARG A 53 -25.67 38.56 26.81
CA ARG A 53 -26.43 39.57 27.57
C ARG A 53 -26.71 39.01 28.96
N ASP A 54 -26.89 39.92 29.91
CA ASP A 54 -26.70 39.66 31.33
C ASP A 54 -27.95 39.16 32.10
N ARG A 55 -27.66 38.73 33.32
CA ARG A 55 -28.46 38.82 34.56
C ARG A 55 -29.60 37.83 34.88
N GLU A 56 -29.41 37.24 36.07
CA GLU A 56 -30.35 37.15 37.21
C GLU A 56 -31.51 36.13 37.25
N SER A 57 -31.33 35.17 38.18
CA SER A 57 -32.28 34.61 39.17
C SER A 57 -33.58 33.88 38.79
N GLU A 58 -33.60 32.61 39.22
CA GLU A 58 -34.72 31.89 39.88
C GLU A 58 -35.97 31.44 39.06
N PRO A 59 -36.76 30.46 39.56
CA PRO A 59 -37.69 29.65 38.74
C PRO A 59 -39.12 29.60 39.39
N PRO A 60 -39.99 28.57 39.28
CA PRO A 60 -40.09 27.40 38.37
C PRO A 60 -41.53 27.14 37.81
N LEU A 61 -41.73 25.92 37.26
CA LEU A 61 -42.95 25.07 37.26
C LEU A 61 -44.04 25.15 36.17
N GLU A 62 -44.57 23.93 35.94
CA GLU A 62 -45.89 23.52 35.44
C GLU A 62 -46.29 23.72 33.96
N SER A 63 -47.37 23.03 33.56
CA SER A 63 -47.34 22.15 32.38
C SER A 63 -48.66 22.15 31.54
N PRO A 64 -49.02 21.12 30.73
CA PRO A 64 -49.70 21.32 29.42
C PRO A 64 -51.23 21.50 29.52
N VAL A 65 -51.89 21.86 28.40
CA VAL A 65 -53.14 21.21 27.88
C VAL A 65 -53.65 21.78 26.54
N SER A 66 -54.25 20.90 25.72
CA SER A 66 -55.23 21.07 24.61
C SER A 66 -55.01 21.95 23.35
N THR A 67 -54.85 21.24 22.22
CA THR A 67 -55.89 20.97 21.18
C THR A 67 -56.65 22.10 20.46
N GLY A 68 -56.37 22.22 19.16
CA GLY A 68 -57.25 22.66 18.04
C GLY A 68 -56.44 22.50 16.73
N GLN A 69 -56.83 21.80 15.65
CA GLN A 69 -58.09 21.77 14.86
C GLN A 69 -58.49 23.18 14.37
N THR A 70 -58.74 23.50 13.08
CA THR A 70 -58.79 22.78 11.78
C THR A 70 -58.86 23.90 10.67
N SER A 71 -58.44 23.85 9.39
CA SER A 71 -58.10 22.80 8.38
C SER A 71 -57.18 23.32 7.24
N GLN A 72 -56.47 22.39 6.55
CA GLN A 72 -56.15 22.34 5.09
C GLN A 72 -55.52 23.54 4.34
N GLY A 73 -54.37 23.27 3.70
CA GLY A 73 -53.75 24.05 2.59
C GLY A 73 -52.71 23.17 1.86
N ARG A 74 -52.48 23.35 0.54
CA ARG A 74 -51.78 22.38 -0.33
C ARG A 74 -50.82 23.05 -1.32
N SER A 75 -49.70 22.37 -1.61
CA SER A 75 -48.60 22.81 -2.50
C SER A 75 -47.83 24.07 -2.02
N GLY A 76 -46.60 24.32 -2.46
CA GLY A 76 -45.70 23.47 -3.25
C GLY A 76 -44.79 24.30 -4.16
N LEU A 77 -43.47 24.08 -4.03
CA LEU A 77 -42.34 24.46 -4.90
C LEU A 77 -42.50 25.67 -5.84
N GLU A 78 -41.64 26.68 -5.65
CA GLU A 78 -40.62 27.13 -6.64
C GLU A 78 -39.88 28.37 -6.12
N TYR A 79 -38.59 28.52 -6.44
CA TYR A 79 -37.90 29.81 -6.49
C TYR A 79 -36.64 29.69 -7.37
N GLU A 80 -36.60 30.51 -8.41
CA GLU A 80 -35.52 30.58 -9.40
C GLU A 80 -34.31 31.36 -8.87
N LEU A 81 -33.14 31.20 -9.51
CA LEU A 81 -31.98 32.06 -9.29
C LEU A 81 -31.48 32.61 -10.64
N ASN A 82 -31.67 33.91 -10.85
CA ASN A 82 -31.28 34.61 -12.07
C ASN A 82 -29.79 34.92 -12.13
N SER A 83 -29.21 34.76 -13.32
CA SER A 83 -27.87 35.25 -13.67
C SER A 83 -27.83 36.77 -13.74
N SER A 84 -26.68 37.37 -13.42
CA SER A 84 -26.31 38.71 -13.91
C SER A 84 -24.78 38.83 -14.07
N ASP A 85 -24.39 39.64 -15.04
CA ASP A 85 -23.11 39.62 -15.77
C ASP A 85 -22.03 40.55 -15.18
N GLY A 86 -20.78 40.42 -15.65
CA GLY A 86 -19.87 41.57 -15.79
C GLY A 86 -18.64 41.65 -14.87
N ALA A 87 -17.60 40.83 -15.14
CA ALA A 87 -16.24 41.14 -14.68
C ALA A 87 -15.16 40.60 -15.64
N TYR A 88 -14.41 41.49 -16.30
CA TYR A 88 -13.32 41.14 -17.22
C TYR A 88 -12.18 40.43 -16.49
N SER A 89 -12.13 39.10 -16.61
CA SER A 89 -10.96 38.30 -16.19
C SER A 89 -10.01 38.16 -17.38
N GLN A 90 -8.87 38.85 -17.33
CA GLN A 90 -7.86 38.80 -18.38
C GLN A 90 -7.15 37.44 -18.34
N GLY A 91 -7.68 36.49 -19.11
CA GLY A 91 -7.31 35.08 -19.08
C GLY A 91 -5.83 34.84 -19.36
N SER A 92 -5.07 34.52 -18.31
CA SER A 92 -3.70 34.03 -18.44
C SER A 92 -3.74 32.63 -19.05
N CYS A 93 -3.68 32.57 -20.39
CA CYS A 93 -3.61 31.33 -21.13
C CYS A 93 -2.27 30.63 -20.84
N VAL A 94 -2.27 29.74 -19.84
CA VAL A 94 -1.13 28.88 -19.52
C VAL A 94 -0.96 27.90 -20.70
N PRO A 95 0.16 27.93 -21.44
CA PRO A 95 0.27 27.15 -22.67
C PRO A 95 0.05 25.65 -22.43
N ARG A 96 -0.71 25.02 -23.34
CA ARG A 96 -0.91 23.56 -23.46
C ARG A 96 0.46 22.90 -23.61
N ILE A 97 0.67 21.76 -22.97
CA ILE A 97 1.94 21.01 -23.05
C ILE A 97 2.09 20.48 -24.48
N SER A 98 3.26 20.66 -25.10
CA SER A 98 3.44 20.28 -26.50
C SER A 98 3.51 18.77 -26.70
N LYS A 99 3.11 18.31 -27.89
CA LYS A 99 3.26 16.91 -28.29
C LYS A 99 4.72 16.43 -28.29
N ALA A 100 5.69 17.33 -28.42
CA ALA A 100 7.12 17.02 -28.32
C ALA A 100 7.55 16.65 -26.90
N ALA A 101 6.94 17.26 -25.87
CA ALA A 101 7.19 16.91 -24.47
C ALA A 101 6.45 15.62 -24.04
N LEU A 102 5.24 15.38 -24.57
CA LEU A 102 4.46 14.16 -24.28
C LEU A 102 5.04 12.90 -24.93
N ALA A 103 5.43 12.97 -26.21
CA ALA A 103 5.83 11.80 -26.99
C ALA A 103 6.94 10.91 -26.39
N PRO A 104 8.05 11.41 -25.82
CA PRO A 104 9.05 10.54 -25.19
C PRO A 104 8.51 9.81 -23.95
N ILE A 105 7.60 10.41 -23.19
CA ILE A 105 7.04 9.79 -21.98
C ILE A 105 6.04 8.69 -22.35
N VAL A 106 5.24 8.88 -23.40
CA VAL A 106 4.33 7.83 -23.92
C VAL A 106 5.13 6.59 -24.39
N ARG A 107 6.34 6.78 -24.95
CA ARG A 107 7.24 5.66 -25.29
C ARG A 107 7.82 4.97 -24.06
N LEU A 108 8.19 5.72 -23.01
CA LEU A 108 8.65 5.14 -21.74
C LEU A 108 7.52 4.37 -21.02
N TYR A 109 6.27 4.80 -21.16
CA TYR A 109 5.11 4.00 -20.77
C TYR A 109 5.10 2.67 -21.52
N GLN A 110 5.16 2.67 -22.86
CA GLN A 110 5.15 1.43 -23.66
C GLN A 110 6.30 0.48 -23.29
N GLN A 111 7.49 1.01 -23.03
CA GLN A 111 8.70 0.23 -22.75
C GLN A 111 8.72 -0.37 -21.33
N HIS A 112 8.16 0.32 -20.33
CA HIS A 112 8.32 -0.07 -18.93
C HIS A 112 6.97 -0.29 -18.22
N SER A 113 6.04 0.65 -18.33
CA SER A 113 4.80 0.67 -17.53
C SER A 113 3.60 -0.04 -18.17
N TYR A 114 3.59 -0.27 -19.49
CA TYR A 114 2.58 -1.11 -20.17
C TYR A 114 2.54 -2.52 -19.57
N SER A 115 3.66 -3.03 -19.04
CA SER A 115 3.71 -4.29 -18.30
C SER A 115 2.86 -4.33 -17.02
N VAL A 116 2.50 -3.18 -16.44
CA VAL A 116 1.67 -3.07 -15.22
C VAL A 116 0.28 -2.50 -15.55
N TRP A 117 0.15 -1.65 -16.57
CA TRP A 117 -1.12 -1.08 -17.02
C TRP A 117 -1.35 -1.32 -18.53
N PRO A 118 -1.59 -2.57 -18.97
CA PRO A 118 -1.64 -2.93 -20.39
C PRO A 118 -2.98 -2.55 -21.05
N VAL A 119 -3.31 -1.26 -21.08
CA VAL A 119 -4.65 -0.76 -21.49
C VAL A 119 -4.63 0.33 -22.56
N VAL A 120 -3.62 1.21 -22.61
CA VAL A 120 -3.53 2.26 -23.64
C VAL A 120 -2.62 1.82 -24.79
N ASP A 121 -3.10 1.96 -26.03
CA ASP A 121 -2.27 1.85 -27.24
C ASP A 121 -1.41 3.11 -27.38
N ALA A 122 -0.10 2.96 -27.16
CA ALA A 122 0.84 4.06 -27.23
C ALA A 122 1.04 4.62 -28.66
N ASP A 123 0.97 3.78 -29.69
CA ASP A 123 1.20 4.20 -31.08
C ASP A 123 -0.04 4.87 -31.68
N ALA A 124 -1.25 4.39 -31.36
CA ALA A 124 -2.50 5.09 -31.69
C ALA A 124 -2.57 6.45 -30.98
N LEU A 125 -2.20 6.51 -29.70
CA LEU A 125 -2.15 7.77 -28.95
C LEU A 125 -1.12 8.75 -29.53
N LEU A 126 0.05 8.27 -29.96
CA LEU A 126 1.07 9.09 -30.63
C LEU A 126 0.63 9.57 -32.02
N GLN A 127 -0.16 8.78 -32.76
CA GLN A 127 -0.74 9.19 -34.04
C GLN A 127 -1.76 10.32 -33.84
N ASP A 128 -2.68 10.17 -32.89
CA ASP A 128 -3.73 11.17 -32.65
C ASP A 128 -3.17 12.46 -32.05
N LEU A 129 -2.23 12.37 -31.11
CA LEU A 129 -1.46 13.53 -30.62
C LEU A 129 -0.72 14.27 -31.73
N ASN A 130 -0.38 13.60 -32.85
CA ASN A 130 0.23 14.25 -33.99
C ASN A 130 -0.76 15.03 -34.86
N GLY A 131 -2.02 14.60 -34.92
CA GLY A 131 -3.11 15.25 -35.68
C GLY A 131 -3.77 16.44 -34.98
N ILE A 132 -3.44 16.74 -33.72
CA ILE A 132 -3.97 17.92 -33.02
C ILE A 132 -3.36 19.21 -33.60
N GLU A 133 -4.15 19.96 -34.36
CA GLU A 133 -3.82 21.33 -34.80
C GLU A 133 -4.25 22.36 -33.73
N PRO A 134 -3.42 23.37 -33.42
CA PRO A 134 -3.70 24.32 -32.34
C PRO A 134 -4.89 25.25 -32.61
N GLU A 135 -5.30 25.41 -33.87
CA GLU A 135 -6.39 26.32 -34.28
C GLU A 135 -7.77 25.65 -34.36
N LYS A 136 -7.86 24.32 -34.23
CA LYS A 136 -9.10 23.53 -34.39
C LYS A 136 -9.20 22.41 -33.37
N THR A 137 -9.10 22.74 -32.09
CA THR A 137 -9.26 21.75 -31.01
C THR A 137 -10.73 21.33 -30.89
N SER A 138 -11.06 20.07 -31.22
CA SER A 138 -12.36 19.46 -30.92
C SER A 138 -12.38 18.87 -29.50
N HIS A 139 -13.58 18.57 -28.97
CA HIS A 139 -13.76 17.82 -27.72
C HIS A 139 -13.00 16.48 -27.72
N GLU A 140 -12.89 15.82 -28.87
CA GLU A 140 -12.13 14.57 -29.01
C GLU A 140 -10.63 14.82 -28.85
N MET A 141 -10.09 15.91 -29.43
CA MET A 141 -8.70 16.34 -29.22
C MET A 141 -8.42 16.79 -27.77
N GLU A 142 -9.43 17.27 -27.04
CA GLU A 142 -9.35 17.50 -25.60
C GLU A 142 -9.21 16.17 -24.85
N ASN A 143 -10.07 15.17 -25.14
CA ASN A 143 -10.01 13.83 -24.52
C ASN A 143 -8.66 13.14 -24.79
N VAL A 144 -8.16 13.15 -26.04
CA VAL A 144 -6.83 12.63 -26.42
C VAL A 144 -5.72 13.27 -25.58
N ALA A 145 -5.69 14.60 -25.49
CA ALA A 145 -4.67 15.33 -24.73
C ALA A 145 -4.82 15.16 -23.21
N CYS A 146 -6.05 15.00 -22.71
CA CYS A 146 -6.35 14.73 -21.31
C CYS A 146 -5.84 13.35 -20.88
N LEU A 147 -6.11 12.32 -21.69
CA LEU A 147 -5.58 10.97 -21.50
C LEU A 147 -4.04 10.96 -21.57
N ALA A 148 -3.45 11.60 -22.57
CA ALA A 148 -2.01 11.69 -22.71
C ALA A 148 -1.32 12.39 -21.53
N THR A 149 -1.87 13.51 -21.05
CA THR A 149 -1.30 14.24 -19.90
C THR A 149 -1.49 13.49 -18.57
N ALA A 150 -2.60 12.77 -18.38
CA ALA A 150 -2.80 11.88 -17.25
C ALA A 150 -1.79 10.72 -17.25
N LEU A 151 -1.67 10.02 -18.39
CA LEU A 151 -0.72 8.92 -18.60
C LEU A 151 0.73 9.37 -18.38
N CYS A 152 1.11 10.54 -18.90
CA CYS A 152 2.44 11.11 -18.70
C CYS A 152 2.70 11.45 -17.23
N ALA A 153 1.73 12.03 -16.52
CA ALA A 153 1.86 12.29 -15.08
C ALA A 153 2.09 11.02 -14.26
N ALA A 154 1.30 9.96 -14.54
CA ALA A 154 1.44 8.65 -13.90
C ALA A 154 2.81 8.01 -14.19
N THR A 155 3.22 7.98 -15.46
CA THR A 155 4.48 7.37 -15.92
C THR A 155 5.70 8.10 -15.36
N MET A 156 5.71 9.44 -15.38
CA MET A 156 6.79 10.23 -14.77
C MET A 156 6.90 10.00 -13.26
N ALA A 157 5.77 9.91 -12.55
CA ALA A 157 5.77 9.69 -11.10
C ALA A 157 6.10 8.24 -10.69
N GLN A 158 5.87 7.27 -11.59
CA GLN A 158 6.19 5.85 -11.39
C GLN A 158 7.67 5.55 -11.65
N LEU A 159 8.20 6.02 -12.78
CA LEU A 159 9.59 5.77 -13.21
C LEU A 159 10.58 6.81 -12.67
N HIS A 160 10.14 7.69 -11.76
CA HIS A 160 10.91 8.79 -11.18
C HIS A 160 11.61 9.70 -12.23
N LEU A 161 10.93 9.96 -13.36
CA LEU A 161 11.52 10.68 -14.49
C LEU A 161 11.84 12.14 -14.15
N ALA A 162 12.98 12.62 -14.65
CA ALA A 162 13.37 14.02 -14.57
C ALA A 162 12.38 14.92 -15.36
N PRO A 163 12.24 16.21 -14.99
CA PRO A 163 11.42 17.16 -15.74
C PRO A 163 11.87 17.31 -17.19
N VAL A 164 10.90 17.33 -18.12
CA VAL A 164 11.14 17.48 -19.56
C VAL A 164 11.13 18.96 -19.93
N ILE A 165 11.90 19.34 -20.95
CA ILE A 165 11.91 20.72 -21.49
C ILE A 165 10.82 20.85 -22.57
N ASP A 166 9.89 21.79 -22.36
CA ASP A 166 8.84 22.16 -23.30
C ASP A 166 9.02 23.64 -23.72
N GLY A 167 9.76 23.84 -24.81
CA GLY A 167 10.19 25.17 -25.27
C GLY A 167 11.09 25.86 -24.24
N LEU A 168 10.55 26.86 -23.53
CA LEU A 168 11.24 27.60 -22.46
C LEU A 168 10.82 27.16 -21.04
N ARG A 169 10.02 26.09 -20.91
CA ARG A 169 9.43 25.65 -19.64
C ARG A 169 10.01 24.29 -19.24
N THR A 170 10.25 24.09 -17.94
CA THR A 170 10.39 22.76 -17.36
C THR A 170 9.01 22.21 -17.02
N VAL A 171 8.77 20.93 -17.34
CA VAL A 171 7.49 20.25 -17.12
C VAL A 171 7.77 18.94 -16.35
N ASP A 172 7.29 18.88 -15.12
CA ASP A 172 7.36 17.69 -14.26
C ASP A 172 6.01 16.93 -14.23
N SER A 173 5.95 15.85 -13.45
CA SER A 173 4.72 15.06 -13.27
C SER A 173 3.57 15.88 -12.65
N SER A 174 3.87 16.90 -11.86
CA SER A 174 2.88 17.81 -11.27
C SER A 174 2.30 18.76 -12.31
N ALA A 175 3.13 19.33 -13.18
CA ALA A 175 2.72 20.16 -14.31
C ALA A 175 1.86 19.37 -15.31
N MET A 176 2.21 18.10 -15.57
CA MET A 176 1.41 17.16 -16.36
C MET A 176 0.03 16.92 -15.72
N ALA A 177 -0.03 16.54 -14.44
CA ALA A 177 -1.29 16.30 -13.73
C ALA A 177 -2.18 17.56 -13.69
N GLN A 178 -1.59 18.73 -13.45
CA GLN A 178 -2.30 20.00 -13.49
C GLN A 178 -2.77 20.38 -14.91
N ALA A 179 -2.09 19.95 -15.97
CA ALA A 179 -2.54 20.16 -17.34
C ALA A 179 -3.75 19.28 -17.67
N CYS A 180 -3.70 17.99 -17.30
CA CYS A 180 -4.84 17.08 -17.36
C CYS A 180 -6.08 17.68 -16.66
N LEU A 181 -5.92 18.11 -15.40
CA LEU A 181 -7.02 18.68 -14.62
C LEU A 181 -7.55 20.02 -15.19
N ARG A 182 -6.73 20.80 -15.91
CA ARG A 182 -7.20 21.99 -16.64
C ARG A 182 -8.03 21.62 -17.87
N ILE A 183 -7.54 20.71 -18.72
CA ILE A 183 -8.28 20.24 -19.92
C ILE A 183 -9.60 19.59 -19.51
N ARG A 184 -9.56 18.77 -18.46
CA ARG A 184 -10.75 18.14 -17.87
C ARG A 184 -11.74 19.15 -17.27
N GLY A 185 -11.25 20.29 -16.80
CA GLY A 185 -12.06 21.37 -16.22
C GLY A 185 -12.55 22.44 -17.21
N SER A 186 -12.04 22.47 -18.45
CA SER A 186 -12.58 23.28 -19.56
C SER A 186 -13.63 22.54 -20.38
N CYS A 187 -13.85 21.26 -20.10
CA CYS A 187 -14.82 20.41 -20.77
C CYS A 187 -16.16 20.40 -20.01
N ASP A 188 -17.04 21.34 -20.32
CA ASP A 188 -18.38 21.45 -19.70
C ASP A 188 -19.20 20.16 -19.82
N SER A 189 -18.99 19.38 -20.89
CA SER A 189 -19.67 18.12 -21.19
C SER A 189 -19.10 16.88 -20.48
N TYR A 190 -17.96 16.98 -19.77
CA TYR A 190 -17.30 15.84 -19.14
C TYR A 190 -18.21 14.97 -18.23
N PRO A 191 -19.12 15.53 -17.40
CA PRO A 191 -19.98 14.72 -16.53
C PRO A 191 -21.05 13.92 -17.29
N GLU A 192 -21.46 14.37 -18.47
CA GLU A 192 -22.54 13.77 -19.25
C GLU A 192 -22.02 12.83 -20.35
N HIS A 193 -20.81 13.07 -20.86
CA HIS A 193 -20.20 12.34 -21.96
C HIS A 193 -19.02 11.46 -21.47
N LEU A 194 -19.28 10.67 -20.43
CA LEU A 194 -18.32 9.70 -19.90
C LEU A 194 -17.98 8.62 -20.94
N ASP A 195 -16.71 8.49 -21.28
CA ASP A 195 -16.17 7.42 -22.12
C ASP A 195 -15.07 6.62 -21.38
N LEU A 196 -14.54 5.59 -22.04
CA LEU A 196 -13.48 4.73 -21.51
C LEU A 196 -12.16 5.50 -21.30
N SER A 197 -11.93 6.59 -22.06
CA SER A 197 -10.79 7.48 -21.86
C SER A 197 -10.93 8.32 -20.58
N GLY A 198 -12.14 8.79 -20.23
CA GLY A 198 -12.43 9.50 -18.98
C GLY A 198 -12.26 8.60 -17.73
N VAL A 199 -12.59 7.32 -17.86
CA VAL A 199 -12.26 6.30 -16.84
C VAL A 199 -10.74 6.16 -16.67
N LEU A 200 -9.98 6.01 -17.77
CA LEU A 200 -8.52 5.87 -17.71
C LEU A 200 -7.81 7.16 -17.26
N VAL A 201 -8.29 8.35 -17.63
CA VAL A 201 -7.83 9.64 -17.08
C VAL A 201 -7.93 9.63 -15.55
N SER A 202 -9.06 9.18 -15.02
CA SER A 202 -9.28 9.09 -13.57
C SER A 202 -8.37 8.02 -12.93
N PHE A 203 -8.13 6.89 -13.59
CA PHE A 203 -7.16 5.89 -13.15
C PHE A 203 -5.71 6.43 -13.10
N PHE A 204 -5.24 7.09 -14.16
CA PHE A 204 -3.86 7.62 -14.17
C PHE A 204 -3.68 8.81 -13.22
N LEU A 205 -4.73 9.60 -12.96
CA LEU A 205 -4.74 10.57 -11.85
C LEU A 205 -4.64 9.87 -10.49
N HIS A 206 -5.34 8.75 -10.26
CA HIS A 206 -5.14 7.92 -9.07
C HIS A 206 -3.68 7.47 -8.93
N VAL A 207 -3.10 6.90 -10.00
CA VAL A 207 -1.71 6.41 -10.00
C VAL A 207 -0.74 7.54 -9.65
N TYR A 208 -0.80 8.67 -10.35
CA TYR A 208 0.01 9.85 -10.06
C TYR A 208 -0.09 10.25 -8.57
N HIS A 209 -1.32 10.45 -8.07
CA HIS A 209 -1.54 10.85 -6.67
C HIS A 209 -1.10 9.79 -5.65
N ALA A 210 -1.13 8.49 -6.00
CA ALA A 210 -0.63 7.42 -5.15
C ALA A 210 0.90 7.49 -5.02
N LYS A 211 1.63 7.62 -6.14
CA LYS A 211 3.10 7.69 -6.13
C LYS A 211 3.63 8.95 -5.44
N VAL A 212 2.94 10.10 -5.57
CA VAL A 212 3.23 11.32 -4.77
C VAL A 212 2.65 11.31 -3.34
N ASN A 213 2.20 10.15 -2.83
CA ASN A 213 1.68 9.92 -1.46
C ASN A 213 0.49 10.82 -1.06
N GLN A 214 -0.26 11.34 -2.02
CA GLN A 214 -1.47 12.14 -1.81
C GLN A 214 -2.70 11.22 -1.63
N ARG A 215 -2.66 10.39 -0.59
CA ARG A 215 -3.56 9.25 -0.36
C ARG A 215 -5.06 9.54 -0.48
N LYS A 216 -5.50 10.76 -0.13
CA LYS A 216 -6.91 11.18 -0.30
C LYS A 216 -7.29 11.34 -1.77
N SER A 217 -6.52 12.13 -2.53
CA SER A 217 -6.71 12.35 -3.96
C SER A 217 -6.62 11.02 -4.71
N ALA A 218 -5.62 10.20 -4.39
CA ALA A 218 -5.46 8.86 -4.95
C ALA A 218 -6.72 8.00 -4.76
N MET A 219 -7.32 7.98 -3.56
CA MET A 219 -8.55 7.22 -3.33
C MET A 219 -9.75 7.83 -4.08
N MET A 220 -9.92 9.16 -4.08
CA MET A 220 -11.06 9.81 -4.76
C MET A 220 -11.07 9.52 -6.27
N TYR A 221 -9.92 9.65 -6.95
CA TYR A 221 -9.82 9.36 -8.39
C TYR A 221 -10.00 7.87 -8.72
N LEU A 222 -9.63 6.97 -7.81
CA LEU A 222 -9.87 5.54 -7.98
C LEU A 222 -11.36 5.19 -7.84
N GLN A 223 -12.04 5.73 -6.84
CA GLN A 223 -13.49 5.58 -6.66
C GLN A 223 -14.26 6.19 -7.85
N GLU A 224 -13.79 7.31 -8.40
CA GLU A 224 -14.34 7.93 -9.61
C GLU A 224 -14.19 7.00 -10.84
N ALA A 225 -12.98 6.49 -11.10
CA ALA A 225 -12.74 5.58 -12.21
C ALA A 225 -13.59 4.29 -12.11
N ILE A 226 -13.69 3.71 -10.91
CA ILE A 226 -14.51 2.53 -10.61
C ILE A 226 -16.01 2.82 -10.78
N SER A 227 -16.47 4.02 -10.39
CA SER A 227 -17.86 4.44 -10.59
C SER A 227 -18.17 4.59 -12.08
N GLY A 228 -17.26 5.21 -12.83
CA GLY A 228 -17.39 5.36 -14.28
C GLY A 228 -17.41 4.01 -15.01
N ALA A 229 -16.52 3.08 -14.64
CA ALA A 229 -16.50 1.74 -15.20
C ALA A 229 -17.82 0.97 -15.00
N ARG A 230 -18.50 1.15 -13.84
CA ARG A 230 -19.83 0.55 -13.58
C ARG A 230 -20.98 1.26 -14.29
N ILE A 231 -20.86 2.56 -14.59
CA ILE A 231 -21.80 3.29 -15.45
C ILE A 231 -21.69 2.73 -16.88
N LEU A 232 -20.47 2.49 -17.37
CA LEU A 232 -20.17 1.89 -18.67
C LEU A 232 -20.37 0.35 -18.73
N ARG A 233 -20.86 -0.30 -17.66
CA ARG A 233 -21.13 -1.75 -17.57
C ARG A 233 -19.94 -2.70 -17.75
N LEU A 234 -18.72 -2.17 -17.62
CA LEU A 234 -17.48 -2.94 -17.70
C LEU A 234 -17.38 -4.00 -16.58
N ASP A 235 -18.08 -3.77 -15.45
CA ASP A 235 -18.23 -4.72 -14.35
C ASP A 235 -18.86 -6.06 -14.76
N LYS A 236 -19.53 -6.11 -15.92
CA LYS A 236 -20.28 -7.27 -16.41
C LYS A 236 -19.69 -7.90 -17.66
N GLY A 237 -18.52 -7.42 -18.12
CA GLY A 237 -17.94 -7.79 -19.42
C GLY A 237 -18.76 -7.29 -20.62
N ILE A 238 -19.74 -6.41 -20.42
CA ILE A 238 -20.60 -5.89 -21.50
C ILE A 238 -19.88 -4.69 -22.16
N LEU A 239 -18.96 -4.99 -23.07
CA LEU A 239 -18.55 -4.05 -24.10
C LEU A 239 -19.68 -3.95 -25.13
N ARG A 240 -20.14 -2.74 -25.46
CA ARG A 240 -21.19 -2.56 -26.47
C ARG A 240 -20.56 -2.60 -27.86
N GLU A 241 -21.14 -3.41 -28.76
CA GLU A 241 -20.75 -3.47 -30.18
C GLU A 241 -20.84 -2.11 -30.89
N SER A 242 -21.66 -1.18 -30.39
CA SER A 242 -21.75 0.19 -30.89
C SER A 242 -20.53 1.06 -30.61
N ASP A 243 -19.73 0.71 -29.60
CA ASP A 243 -18.73 1.61 -29.02
C ASP A 243 -17.35 1.40 -29.66
N ASP A 244 -17.19 0.41 -30.54
CA ASP A 244 -15.96 0.14 -31.29
C ASP A 244 -15.67 1.21 -32.36
N TYR A 245 -16.71 1.92 -32.82
CA TYR A 245 -16.62 3.04 -33.76
C TYR A 245 -16.31 4.40 -33.11
N ALA A 246 -16.28 4.49 -31.77
CA ALA A 246 -15.94 5.74 -31.08
C ALA A 246 -14.42 5.97 -31.09
N LEU A 247 -13.96 7.19 -31.37
CA LEU A 247 -12.51 7.47 -31.55
C LEU A 247 -11.67 7.09 -30.32
N GLY A 248 -12.17 7.38 -29.11
CA GLY A 248 -11.53 7.00 -27.84
C GLY A 248 -11.49 5.50 -27.56
N SER A 249 -12.21 4.68 -28.34
CA SER A 249 -12.19 3.21 -28.29
C SER A 249 -10.94 2.63 -28.95
N ARG A 250 -10.39 3.31 -29.97
CA ARG A 250 -9.14 2.92 -30.67
C ARG A 250 -7.88 3.15 -29.84
N LEU A 251 -7.91 4.09 -28.90
CA LEU A 251 -6.79 4.41 -28.01
C LEU A 251 -6.53 3.35 -26.93
N ILE A 252 -7.39 2.33 -26.84
CA ILE A 252 -7.48 1.43 -25.69
C ILE A 252 -7.49 0.00 -26.21
N ALA A 253 -6.32 -0.65 -26.14
CA ALA A 253 -6.08 -1.95 -26.77
C ALA A 253 -6.88 -3.08 -26.10
N ASN A 254 -6.78 -3.17 -24.78
CA ASN A 254 -7.33 -4.26 -23.96
C ASN A 254 -8.46 -3.69 -23.09
N LYS A 255 -9.64 -3.50 -23.70
CA LYS A 255 -10.79 -2.76 -23.13
C LYS A 255 -11.41 -3.53 -21.96
N GLU A 256 -11.47 -4.84 -22.08
CA GLU A 256 -11.90 -5.82 -21.09
C GLU A 256 -11.03 -5.83 -19.81
N LEU A 257 -9.76 -5.42 -19.89
CA LEU A 257 -8.88 -5.30 -18.71
C LEU A 257 -9.12 -4.04 -17.87
N VAL A 258 -9.83 -3.02 -18.36
CA VAL A 258 -9.98 -1.75 -17.63
C VAL A 258 -10.66 -1.96 -16.28
N PHE A 259 -11.69 -2.81 -16.19
CA PHE A 259 -12.34 -3.10 -14.90
C PHE A 259 -11.51 -4.03 -13.99
N PRO A 260 -10.94 -5.16 -14.45
CA PRO A 260 -9.95 -5.94 -13.69
C PRO A 260 -8.80 -5.11 -13.11
N LEU A 261 -8.22 -4.19 -13.90
CA LEU A 261 -7.13 -3.30 -13.47
C LEU A 261 -7.56 -2.39 -12.31
N LEU A 262 -8.72 -1.77 -12.42
CA LEU A 262 -9.31 -0.94 -11.37
C LEU A 262 -9.62 -1.76 -10.10
N TRP A 263 -10.10 -2.99 -10.27
CA TRP A 263 -10.52 -3.88 -9.19
C TRP A 263 -9.34 -4.38 -8.33
N VAL A 264 -8.21 -4.76 -8.94
CA VAL A 264 -6.98 -5.10 -8.19
C VAL A 264 -6.33 -3.86 -7.56
N SER A 265 -6.36 -2.71 -8.26
CA SER A 265 -5.86 -1.45 -7.74
C SER A 265 -6.63 -1.01 -6.48
N GLU A 266 -7.97 -1.16 -6.48
CA GLU A 266 -8.79 -0.91 -5.29
C GLU A 266 -8.38 -1.82 -4.13
N ARG A 267 -8.19 -3.12 -4.38
CA ARG A 267 -7.91 -4.08 -3.31
C ARG A 267 -6.53 -3.89 -2.70
N GLY A 268 -5.48 -3.74 -3.52
CA GLY A 268 -4.14 -3.42 -3.02
C GLY A 268 -4.11 -2.13 -2.21
N TRP A 269 -4.76 -1.07 -2.70
CA TRP A 269 -4.79 0.24 -2.05
C TRP A 269 -5.66 0.27 -0.79
N ALA A 270 -6.82 -0.40 -0.80
CA ALA A 270 -7.71 -0.50 0.36
C ALA A 270 -7.08 -1.32 1.49
N LEU A 271 -6.42 -2.44 1.18
CA LEU A 271 -5.70 -3.26 2.15
C LEU A 271 -4.62 -2.45 2.89
N HIS A 272 -3.72 -1.80 2.15
CA HIS A 272 -2.62 -1.02 2.74
C HIS A 272 -3.10 0.24 3.51
N LEU A 273 -4.34 0.68 3.30
CA LEU A 273 -4.97 1.76 4.07
C LEU A 273 -5.90 1.27 5.20
N GLY A 274 -6.09 -0.04 5.37
CA GLY A 274 -7.08 -0.60 6.30
C GLY A 274 -8.53 -0.26 5.95
N LEU A 275 -8.80 0.12 4.70
CA LEU A 275 -10.12 0.46 4.16
C LEU A 275 -10.81 -0.79 3.58
N SER A 276 -12.01 -0.63 3.05
CA SER A 276 -12.79 -1.71 2.42
C SER A 276 -13.00 -1.36 0.94
N PRO A 277 -12.86 -2.31 0.00
CA PRO A 277 -13.23 -2.10 -1.40
C PRO A 277 -14.70 -1.67 -1.55
N SER A 278 -15.00 -0.88 -2.57
CA SER A 278 -16.37 -0.47 -2.95
C SER A 278 -17.04 -1.45 -3.92
N CYS A 279 -16.28 -2.39 -4.48
CA CYS A 279 -16.79 -3.50 -5.28
C CYS A 279 -16.54 -4.81 -4.52
N THR A 280 -17.60 -5.52 -4.13
CA THR A 280 -17.51 -6.85 -3.50
C THR A 280 -17.31 -7.96 -4.51
N ASP A 281 -17.86 -7.79 -5.70
CA ASP A 281 -18.02 -8.88 -6.67
C ASP A 281 -16.76 -8.99 -7.52
N PRO A 282 -16.27 -10.20 -7.85
CA PRO A 282 -15.09 -10.38 -8.69
C PRO A 282 -15.38 -9.94 -10.14
N PRO A 283 -14.37 -9.46 -10.89
CA PRO A 283 -14.54 -9.10 -12.28
C PRO A 283 -14.86 -10.35 -13.12
N VAL A 284 -15.67 -10.18 -14.15
CA VAL A 284 -15.72 -11.16 -15.25
C VAL A 284 -14.33 -11.17 -15.89
N LEU A 285 -13.67 -12.33 -15.88
CA LEU A 285 -12.40 -12.50 -16.60
C LEU A 285 -12.73 -12.76 -18.08
N PRO A 286 -12.00 -12.15 -19.03
CA PRO A 286 -12.14 -12.49 -20.44
C PRO A 286 -11.73 -13.95 -20.68
N ASP A 287 -12.45 -14.62 -21.56
CA ASP A 287 -12.00 -15.89 -22.10
C ASP A 287 -10.86 -15.63 -23.10
N LEU A 288 -9.83 -16.48 -23.04
CA LEU A 288 -8.61 -16.35 -23.84
C LEU A 288 -8.31 -17.62 -24.65
N GLU A 289 -9.13 -18.67 -24.54
CA GLU A 289 -8.86 -19.98 -25.17
C GLU A 289 -8.91 -19.93 -26.72
N ASP A 290 -9.62 -18.95 -27.31
CA ASP A 290 -9.73 -18.76 -28.76
C ASP A 290 -8.58 -17.95 -29.41
N SER A 291 -7.66 -17.35 -28.65
CA SER A 291 -6.59 -16.51 -29.22
C SER A 291 -5.29 -17.26 -29.47
N ALA A 292 -4.92 -17.44 -30.74
CA ALA A 292 -3.68 -18.09 -31.16
C ALA A 292 -2.38 -17.38 -30.69
N THR A 293 -2.48 -16.12 -30.24
CA THR A 293 -1.41 -15.39 -29.56
C THR A 293 -1.99 -14.53 -28.44
N VAL A 294 -2.19 -15.12 -27.26
CA VAL A 294 -2.54 -14.38 -26.04
C VAL A 294 -1.46 -13.35 -25.72
N ASP A 295 -1.84 -12.07 -25.51
CA ASP A 295 -0.91 -11.05 -25.06
C ASP A 295 -0.40 -11.40 -23.64
N ILE A 296 0.91 -11.61 -23.54
CA ILE A 296 1.63 -11.87 -22.27
C ILE A 296 1.43 -10.75 -21.23
N HIS A 297 1.08 -9.53 -21.65
CA HIS A 297 0.73 -8.44 -20.75
C HIS A 297 -0.68 -8.56 -20.19
N VAL A 298 -1.66 -8.96 -21.03
CA VAL A 298 -3.02 -9.34 -20.60
C VAL A 298 -2.95 -10.47 -19.58
N GLN A 299 -2.22 -11.54 -19.90
CA GLN A 299 -2.12 -12.72 -19.04
C GLN A 299 -1.55 -12.39 -17.64
N GLY A 300 -0.52 -11.55 -17.57
CA GLY A 300 0.10 -11.16 -16.30
C GLY A 300 -0.85 -10.38 -15.37
N LEU A 301 -1.67 -9.50 -15.92
CA LEU A 301 -2.69 -8.81 -15.12
C LEU A 301 -3.78 -9.78 -14.65
N LEU A 302 -4.24 -10.71 -15.51
CA LEU A 302 -5.25 -11.70 -15.13
C LEU A 302 -4.75 -12.67 -14.05
N ASP A 303 -3.47 -13.05 -14.08
CA ASP A 303 -2.87 -13.87 -13.02
C ASP A 303 -2.77 -13.11 -11.69
N LEU A 304 -2.48 -11.81 -11.72
CA LEU A 304 -2.58 -10.92 -10.55
C LEU A 304 -4.03 -10.80 -10.03
N VAL A 305 -5.03 -10.72 -10.92
CA VAL A 305 -6.45 -10.72 -10.56
C VAL A 305 -6.85 -12.03 -9.88
N LYS A 306 -6.38 -13.20 -10.37
CA LYS A 306 -6.63 -14.52 -9.74
C LYS A 306 -6.11 -14.58 -8.29
N LEU A 307 -4.92 -14.03 -8.02
CA LEU A 307 -4.40 -13.93 -6.63
C LEU A 307 -5.37 -13.15 -5.74
N PHE A 308 -5.82 -11.97 -6.19
CA PHE A 308 -6.77 -11.16 -5.43
C PHE A 308 -8.13 -11.82 -5.25
N ILE A 309 -8.66 -12.55 -6.26
CA ILE A 309 -9.92 -13.31 -6.15
C ILE A 309 -9.83 -14.41 -5.08
N VAL A 310 -8.71 -15.13 -5.02
CA VAL A 310 -8.48 -16.16 -3.98
C VAL A 310 -8.37 -15.51 -2.58
N PHE A 311 -7.64 -14.39 -2.48
CA PHE A 311 -7.38 -13.70 -1.22
C PHE A 311 -8.59 -12.93 -0.65
N ASP A 312 -9.54 -12.52 -1.50
CA ASP A 312 -10.63 -11.61 -1.12
C ASP A 312 -11.52 -12.15 0.00
N GLN A 313 -11.62 -13.48 0.11
CA GLN A 313 -12.38 -14.16 1.15
C GLN A 313 -11.89 -13.83 2.57
N ILE A 314 -10.60 -13.49 2.74
CA ILE A 314 -10.02 -13.03 4.01
C ILE A 314 -10.18 -11.51 4.14
N SER A 315 -9.85 -10.77 3.07
CA SER A 315 -9.96 -9.30 2.98
C SER A 315 -11.33 -8.78 3.44
N ILE A 316 -12.41 -9.38 2.93
CA ILE A 316 -13.79 -9.03 3.26
C ILE A 316 -14.16 -9.45 4.70
N ARG A 317 -13.70 -10.63 5.16
CA ARG A 317 -14.13 -11.21 6.45
C ARG A 317 -13.57 -10.48 7.67
N ARG A 318 -12.37 -9.89 7.58
CA ARG A 318 -11.68 -9.09 8.61
C ARG A 318 -12.54 -7.99 9.28
N LYS A 319 -13.70 -7.66 8.70
CA LYS A 319 -14.58 -6.55 9.14
C LYS A 319 -16.04 -6.90 9.41
N SER A 320 -16.48 -8.15 9.26
CA SER A 320 -17.78 -8.50 9.85
C SER A 320 -17.60 -8.59 11.37
N HIS A 321 -18.44 -7.94 12.17
CA HIS A 321 -18.23 -7.77 13.63
C HIS A 321 -18.36 -9.07 14.47
N LEU A 322 -18.41 -10.23 13.82
CA LEU A 322 -18.41 -11.59 14.36
C LEU A 322 -17.43 -12.50 13.60
N GLY A 323 -16.70 -11.97 12.61
CA GLY A 323 -16.01 -12.71 11.56
C GLY A 323 -14.57 -13.08 11.88
N ILE A 324 -14.36 -13.93 12.89
CA ILE A 324 -13.12 -14.68 13.05
C ILE A 324 -12.89 -15.48 11.75
N ALA A 325 -11.79 -15.22 11.03
CA ALA A 325 -11.47 -15.94 9.81
C ALA A 325 -10.99 -17.34 10.19
N SER A 326 -11.87 -18.34 10.06
CA SER A 326 -11.62 -19.67 10.63
C SER A 326 -10.31 -20.28 10.11
N PHE A 327 -9.64 -21.05 10.98
CA PHE A 327 -8.43 -21.82 10.68
C PHE A 327 -8.46 -22.44 9.27
N ALA A 328 -9.57 -23.12 8.94
CA ALA A 328 -9.79 -23.76 7.64
C ALA A 328 -9.73 -22.77 6.46
N VAL A 329 -10.37 -21.60 6.55
CA VAL A 329 -10.32 -20.58 5.50
C VAL A 329 -8.90 -20.05 5.31
N LEU A 330 -8.18 -19.75 6.40
CA LEU A 330 -6.79 -19.29 6.33
C LEU A 330 -5.88 -20.33 5.66
N THR A 331 -5.99 -21.61 6.03
CA THR A 331 -5.23 -22.71 5.41
C THR A 331 -5.63 -22.97 3.96
N GLU A 332 -6.93 -22.88 3.62
CA GLU A 332 -7.43 -23.14 2.27
C GLU A 332 -7.02 -22.02 1.31
N THR A 333 -7.06 -20.75 1.76
CA THR A 333 -6.60 -19.61 0.97
C THR A 333 -5.08 -19.64 0.77
N GLU A 334 -4.27 -19.98 1.79
CA GLU A 334 -2.82 -20.11 1.60
C GLU A 334 -2.48 -21.26 0.65
N SER A 335 -3.08 -22.45 0.84
CA SER A 335 -2.88 -23.59 -0.04
C SER A 335 -3.26 -23.26 -1.49
N LYS A 336 -4.37 -22.53 -1.71
CA LYS A 336 -4.77 -22.04 -3.03
C LYS A 336 -3.77 -21.05 -3.62
N LEU A 337 -3.34 -20.03 -2.87
CA LEU A 337 -2.33 -19.07 -3.32
C LEU A 337 -1.01 -19.74 -3.69
N SER A 338 -0.53 -20.67 -2.86
CA SER A 338 0.72 -21.40 -3.09
C SER A 338 0.62 -22.40 -4.24
N SER A 339 -0.58 -22.92 -4.53
CA SER A 339 -0.84 -23.73 -5.73
C SER A 339 -1.02 -22.92 -7.02
N LEU A 340 -1.26 -21.61 -6.93
CA LEU A 340 -1.30 -20.74 -8.10
C LEU A 340 0.12 -20.53 -8.63
N CYS A 341 0.30 -20.93 -9.89
CA CYS A 341 1.44 -20.59 -10.72
C CYS A 341 1.02 -19.52 -11.75
N LEU A 342 2.01 -18.82 -12.29
CA LEU A 342 1.85 -18.03 -13.52
C LEU A 342 1.66 -19.00 -14.70
N SER A 343 0.82 -18.65 -15.68
CA SER A 343 0.76 -19.38 -16.96
C SER A 343 1.81 -18.91 -17.99
N ILE A 344 2.70 -18.01 -17.57
CA ILE A 344 3.72 -17.36 -18.40
C ILE A 344 5.00 -18.22 -18.43
N SER A 345 5.72 -18.17 -19.57
CA SER A 345 7.00 -18.86 -19.74
C SER A 345 8.12 -18.29 -18.85
N ASP A 346 9.26 -18.97 -18.85
CA ASP A 346 10.43 -18.85 -17.95
C ASP A 346 11.22 -17.50 -18.05
N GLN A 347 10.54 -16.40 -18.39
CA GLN A 347 11.12 -15.08 -18.58
C GLN A 347 10.96 -14.19 -17.34
N VAL A 348 12.09 -13.76 -16.79
CA VAL A 348 12.18 -12.67 -15.80
C VAL A 348 11.61 -11.39 -16.42
N THR A 349 10.40 -10.98 -16.02
CA THR A 349 9.76 -9.73 -16.49
C THR A 349 9.02 -9.06 -15.36
N THR A 350 8.87 -7.73 -15.40
CA THR A 350 8.24 -6.92 -14.33
C THR A 350 6.93 -7.51 -13.78
N ARG A 351 6.06 -8.07 -14.65
CA ARG A 351 4.81 -8.75 -14.25
C ARG A 351 5.03 -9.91 -13.29
N THR A 352 6.05 -10.73 -13.53
CA THR A 352 6.30 -11.93 -12.72
C THR A 352 6.85 -11.54 -11.34
N ALA A 353 7.60 -10.44 -11.24
CA ALA A 353 7.90 -9.81 -9.94
C ALA A 353 6.65 -9.25 -9.24
N ASP A 354 5.75 -8.51 -9.90
CA ASP A 354 4.51 -8.01 -9.29
C ASP A 354 3.68 -9.14 -8.69
N TYR A 355 3.49 -10.21 -9.48
CA TYR A 355 2.79 -11.42 -9.07
C TYR A 355 3.42 -12.07 -7.84
N HIS A 356 4.74 -12.35 -7.86
CA HIS A 356 5.40 -13.02 -6.74
C HIS A 356 5.44 -12.14 -5.49
N ILE A 357 5.79 -10.86 -5.62
CA ILE A 357 5.76 -9.90 -4.49
C ILE A 357 4.35 -9.85 -3.88
N THR A 358 3.31 -9.78 -4.72
CA THR A 358 1.91 -9.76 -4.26
C THR A 358 1.52 -11.06 -3.57
N ARG A 359 1.90 -12.22 -4.11
CA ARG A 359 1.59 -13.53 -3.53
C ARG A 359 2.27 -13.76 -2.18
N GLU A 360 3.57 -13.49 -2.07
CA GLU A 360 4.31 -13.66 -0.81
C GLU A 360 3.86 -12.65 0.26
N TRP A 361 3.49 -11.43 -0.15
CA TRP A 361 2.82 -10.46 0.73
C TRP A 361 1.44 -10.94 1.20
N MET A 362 0.61 -11.49 0.32
CA MET A 362 -0.68 -12.09 0.71
C MET A 362 -0.48 -13.22 1.71
N ARG A 363 0.46 -14.16 1.47
CA ARG A 363 0.80 -15.24 2.41
C ARG A 363 1.25 -14.69 3.78
N THR A 364 2.03 -13.62 3.79
CA THR A 364 2.42 -12.90 5.03
C THR A 364 1.19 -12.35 5.76
N ILE A 365 0.21 -11.76 5.07
CA ILE A 365 -1.02 -11.27 5.70
C ILE A 365 -1.88 -12.41 6.26
N ILE A 366 -1.95 -13.58 5.60
CA ILE A 366 -2.66 -14.76 6.15
C ILE A 366 -2.01 -15.20 7.47
N TRP A 367 -0.68 -15.24 7.51
CA TRP A 367 0.06 -15.59 8.73
C TRP A 367 -0.12 -14.56 9.85
N GLN A 368 -0.11 -13.26 9.54
CA GLN A 368 -0.41 -12.20 10.51
C GLN A 368 -1.85 -12.30 11.07
N GLU A 369 -2.80 -12.78 10.26
CA GLU A 369 -4.20 -13.03 10.67
C GLU A 369 -4.32 -14.31 11.54
N ALA A 370 -3.53 -15.35 11.25
CA ALA A 370 -3.42 -16.53 12.12
C ALA A 370 -2.74 -16.19 13.47
N LEU A 371 -1.75 -15.30 13.46
CA LEU A 371 -1.09 -14.76 14.65
C LEU A 371 -2.04 -13.93 15.52
N SER A 372 -2.82 -13.01 14.92
CA SER A 372 -3.75 -12.15 15.66
C SER A 372 -4.87 -12.93 16.34
N GLN A 373 -5.27 -14.07 15.75
CA GLN A 373 -6.31 -14.97 16.28
C GLN A 373 -5.75 -16.08 17.18
N GLY A 374 -4.42 -16.17 17.35
CA GLY A 374 -3.77 -17.13 18.25
C GLY A 374 -3.75 -18.59 17.75
N PHE A 375 -3.82 -18.81 16.43
CA PHE A 375 -3.79 -20.16 15.85
C PHE A 375 -2.38 -20.75 15.67
N LEU A 376 -1.31 -19.96 15.85
CA LEU A 376 0.05 -20.44 15.61
C LEU A 376 0.53 -21.43 16.67
N SER A 377 1.18 -22.51 16.23
CA SER A 377 1.89 -23.46 17.08
C SER A 377 3.18 -23.92 16.40
N SER A 378 4.27 -24.01 17.17
CA SER A 378 5.54 -24.59 16.72
C SER A 378 5.46 -26.09 16.39
N THR A 379 4.33 -26.75 16.70
CA THR A 379 4.06 -28.15 16.36
C THR A 379 2.83 -28.30 15.44
N SER A 380 2.48 -27.26 14.69
CA SER A 380 1.46 -27.34 13.65
C SER A 380 1.91 -28.27 12.51
N PHE A 381 0.95 -28.98 11.90
CA PHE A 381 1.16 -29.75 10.67
C PHE A 381 0.95 -28.92 9.38
N MET A 382 0.43 -27.70 9.51
CA MET A 382 0.30 -26.71 8.44
C MET A 382 1.34 -25.62 8.64
N ASP A 383 2.21 -25.38 7.66
CA ASP A 383 3.32 -24.44 7.77
C ASP A 383 2.85 -23.01 8.05
N VAL A 384 1.78 -22.56 7.39
CA VAL A 384 1.13 -21.24 7.61
C VAL A 384 0.63 -21.02 9.04
N MET A 385 0.50 -22.09 9.82
CA MET A 385 0.11 -22.06 11.24
C MET A 385 1.31 -22.30 12.18
N THR A 386 2.54 -22.16 11.70
CA THR A 386 3.78 -22.17 12.52
C THR A 386 4.33 -20.77 12.73
N PHE A 387 5.19 -20.60 13.74
CA PHE A 387 6.01 -19.39 13.87
C PHE A 387 7.14 -19.31 12.83
N GLY A 388 7.49 -20.42 12.16
CA GLY A 388 8.57 -20.47 11.16
C GLY A 388 8.19 -19.94 9.78
N PHE A 389 6.89 -19.86 9.47
CA PHE A 389 6.38 -19.54 8.13
C PHE A 389 6.98 -18.27 7.46
N PRO A 390 7.23 -17.15 8.16
CA PRO A 390 7.84 -15.98 7.53
C PRO A 390 9.25 -16.23 6.96
N ALA A 391 9.97 -17.25 7.45
CA ALA A 391 11.25 -17.67 6.85
C ALA A 391 11.05 -18.37 5.51
N GLN A 392 10.00 -19.19 5.36
CA GLN A 392 9.63 -19.79 4.08
C GLN A 392 9.20 -18.70 3.08
N VAL A 393 8.29 -17.82 3.48
CA VAL A 393 7.80 -16.73 2.62
C VAL A 393 8.93 -15.75 2.24
N GLY A 394 9.85 -15.46 3.15
CA GLY A 394 11.04 -14.65 2.87
C GLY A 394 12.04 -15.33 1.93
N HIS A 395 12.25 -16.64 2.07
CA HIS A 395 13.02 -17.43 1.12
C HIS A 395 12.37 -17.44 -0.28
N ASP A 396 11.06 -17.67 -0.35
CA ASP A 396 10.33 -17.76 -1.62
C ASP A 396 10.34 -16.42 -2.37
N LEU A 397 10.18 -15.30 -1.64
CA LEU A 397 10.34 -13.95 -2.18
C LEU A 397 11.78 -13.71 -2.68
N LEU A 398 12.79 -14.18 -1.94
CA LEU A 398 14.20 -14.01 -2.33
C LEU A 398 14.55 -14.81 -3.60
N GLN A 399 14.03 -16.04 -3.73
CA GLN A 399 14.20 -16.84 -4.96
C GLN A 399 13.49 -16.18 -6.14
N ALA A 400 12.24 -15.74 -5.97
CA ALA A 400 11.50 -15.04 -7.01
C ALA A 400 12.21 -13.76 -7.48
N LEU A 401 12.76 -12.97 -6.55
CA LEU A 401 13.49 -11.74 -6.86
C LEU A 401 14.95 -11.96 -7.29
N LYS A 402 15.45 -13.20 -7.32
CA LYS A 402 16.87 -13.51 -7.59
C LYS A 402 17.35 -12.92 -8.92
N GLY A 403 16.59 -13.12 -10.00
CA GLY A 403 16.96 -12.71 -11.37
C GLY A 403 16.78 -11.22 -11.70
N PHE A 404 16.13 -10.44 -10.84
CA PHE A 404 15.71 -9.06 -11.16
C PHE A 404 16.79 -8.01 -10.83
N SER A 405 17.05 -7.07 -11.75
CA SER A 405 17.84 -5.86 -11.49
C SER A 405 17.00 -4.76 -10.81
N GLU A 406 17.64 -3.67 -10.39
CA GLU A 406 16.92 -2.49 -9.89
C GLU A 406 15.97 -1.91 -10.96
N SER A 407 16.42 -1.86 -12.21
CA SER A 407 15.68 -1.39 -13.37
C SER A 407 14.47 -2.25 -13.76
N ASP A 408 14.43 -3.54 -13.41
CA ASP A 408 13.28 -4.42 -13.71
C ASP A 408 12.15 -4.27 -12.70
N LEU A 409 12.47 -3.81 -11.49
CA LEU A 409 11.53 -3.58 -10.39
C LEU A 409 11.10 -2.10 -10.31
N LEU A 410 11.89 -1.15 -10.80
CA LEU A 410 11.52 0.26 -10.91
C LEU A 410 10.11 0.50 -11.52
N PRO A 411 9.66 -0.20 -12.59
CA PRO A 411 8.35 0.04 -13.19
C PRO A 411 7.17 -0.45 -12.36
N LEU A 412 7.43 -1.17 -11.26
CA LEU A 412 6.45 -1.50 -10.22
C LEU A 412 6.20 -0.31 -9.27
N GLY A 413 7.27 0.39 -8.90
CA GLY A 413 7.23 1.53 -7.99
C GLY A 413 6.87 1.18 -6.54
N ARG A 414 6.52 2.23 -5.78
CA ARG A 414 6.54 2.23 -4.31
C ARG A 414 5.67 1.17 -3.60
N ASP A 415 4.52 0.80 -4.14
CA ASP A 415 3.60 -0.15 -3.50
C ASP A 415 4.17 -1.57 -3.41
N GLN A 416 4.80 -2.09 -4.46
CA GLN A 416 5.45 -3.42 -4.41
C GLN A 416 6.66 -3.42 -3.47
N LEU A 417 7.32 -2.28 -3.30
CA LEU A 417 8.40 -2.08 -2.34
C LEU A 417 7.89 -2.06 -0.90
N LEU A 418 6.70 -1.48 -0.66
CA LEU A 418 6.00 -1.54 0.63
C LEU A 418 5.58 -2.97 0.97
N LYS A 419 5.01 -3.72 0.02
CA LYS A 419 4.70 -5.15 0.18
C LYS A 419 5.94 -5.97 0.55
N SER A 420 7.04 -5.78 -0.19
CA SER A 420 8.31 -6.48 0.06
C SER A 420 8.93 -6.12 1.42
N PHE A 421 8.83 -4.85 1.84
CA PHE A 421 9.20 -4.42 3.19
C PHE A 421 8.33 -5.11 4.26
N GLU A 422 7.03 -5.25 4.05
CA GLU A 422 6.14 -5.94 5.01
C GLU A 422 6.50 -7.42 5.19
N VAL A 423 6.91 -8.12 4.12
CA VAL A 423 7.47 -9.49 4.18
C VAL A 423 8.79 -9.50 4.97
N ALA A 424 9.77 -8.70 4.56
CA ALA A 424 11.10 -8.67 5.19
C ALA A 424 11.05 -8.23 6.67
N ASN A 425 10.19 -7.28 7.01
CA ASN A 425 9.95 -6.87 8.40
C ASN A 425 9.31 -7.99 9.22
N SER A 426 8.33 -8.72 8.68
CA SER A 426 7.67 -9.84 9.38
C SER A 426 8.64 -10.99 9.65
N LEU A 427 9.54 -11.27 8.71
CA LEU A 427 10.67 -12.18 8.90
C LEU A 427 11.60 -11.68 10.03
N ALA A 428 11.99 -10.41 10.01
CA ALA A 428 12.88 -9.84 11.03
C ALA A 428 12.28 -9.90 12.44
N ASP A 429 11.02 -9.52 12.61
CA ASP A 429 10.31 -9.62 13.90
C ASP A 429 10.23 -11.07 14.39
N THR A 430 9.97 -12.02 13.48
CA THR A 430 9.94 -13.46 13.80
C THR A 430 11.30 -13.96 14.28
N ILE A 431 12.39 -13.57 13.63
CA ILE A 431 13.75 -13.98 14.02
C ILE A 431 14.13 -13.40 15.38
N LEU A 432 13.86 -12.10 15.62
CA LEU A 432 14.16 -11.44 16.89
C LEU A 432 13.40 -12.07 18.07
N LEU A 433 12.14 -12.46 17.85
CA LEU A 433 11.33 -13.14 18.87
C LEU A 433 11.76 -14.61 19.10
N THR A 434 12.19 -15.32 18.06
CA THR A 434 12.52 -16.76 18.12
C THR A 434 13.96 -17.03 18.59
N SER A 435 14.91 -16.16 18.23
CA SER A 435 16.34 -16.33 18.54
C SER A 435 16.67 -16.23 20.04
N ALA A 436 15.70 -15.82 20.87
CA ALA A 436 15.83 -15.77 22.32
C ALA A 436 15.77 -17.15 23.01
N GLY A 437 15.50 -18.26 22.29
CA GLY A 437 15.32 -19.57 22.93
C GLY A 437 15.65 -20.83 22.11
N VAL A 438 16.07 -20.73 20.84
CA VAL A 438 16.39 -21.89 19.99
C VAL A 438 17.90 -22.13 19.92
N GLY A 439 18.32 -23.39 20.10
CA GLY A 439 19.72 -23.79 20.05
C GLY A 439 20.34 -23.71 18.64
N VAL A 440 21.68 -23.62 18.58
CA VAL A 440 22.44 -23.48 17.32
C VAL A 440 22.15 -24.64 16.37
N HIS A 441 21.61 -24.34 15.17
CA HIS A 441 21.46 -25.31 14.09
C HIS A 441 22.85 -25.78 13.61
N PRO A 442 23.15 -27.10 13.60
CA PRO A 442 24.48 -27.61 13.29
C PRO A 442 24.71 -27.75 11.77
N GLY A 443 24.79 -26.63 11.04
CA GLY A 443 24.96 -26.63 9.60
C GLY A 443 25.62 -25.37 9.02
N PHE A 444 26.17 -25.50 7.81
CA PHE A 444 26.61 -24.38 6.97
C PHE A 444 25.47 -23.87 6.06
N GLU A 445 24.27 -24.40 6.21
CA GLU A 445 23.09 -24.08 5.41
C GLU A 445 22.66 -22.61 5.57
N LEU A 446 21.90 -22.09 4.59
CA LEU A 446 21.34 -20.75 4.64
C LEU A 446 20.06 -20.77 5.48
N GLY A 447 19.94 -19.83 6.41
CA GLY A 447 18.82 -19.74 7.35
C GLY A 447 18.08 -18.40 7.27
N PRO A 448 17.10 -18.21 8.17
CA PRO A 448 16.27 -17.00 8.21
C PRO A 448 17.08 -15.69 8.26
N GLN A 449 18.21 -15.69 8.96
CA GLN A 449 19.12 -14.54 9.09
C GLN A 449 19.73 -14.14 7.74
N ASP A 450 20.19 -15.12 6.95
CA ASP A 450 20.79 -14.90 5.64
C ASP A 450 19.73 -14.45 4.62
N PHE A 451 18.53 -15.04 4.67
CA PHE A 451 17.39 -14.63 3.83
C PHE A 451 16.99 -13.17 4.10
N LEU A 452 16.91 -12.78 5.38
CA LEU A 452 16.64 -11.40 5.77
C LEU A 452 17.73 -10.44 5.27
N HIS A 453 19.00 -10.81 5.39
CA HIS A 453 20.10 -9.96 4.94
C HIS A 453 20.09 -9.74 3.43
N ALA A 454 19.88 -10.81 2.65
CA ALA A 454 19.79 -10.74 1.19
C ALA A 454 18.54 -9.96 0.73
N LEU A 455 17.39 -10.12 1.40
CA LEU A 455 16.21 -9.27 1.14
C LEU A 455 16.48 -7.80 1.48
N TYR A 456 17.14 -7.49 2.60
CA TYR A 456 17.53 -6.12 2.94
C TYR A 456 18.46 -5.52 1.87
N GLN A 457 19.48 -6.26 1.41
CA GLN A 457 20.34 -5.82 0.31
C GLN A 457 19.55 -5.54 -0.97
N LYS A 458 18.63 -6.45 -1.35
CA LYS A 458 17.77 -6.30 -2.54
C LYS A 458 16.85 -5.07 -2.48
N LEU A 459 16.36 -4.74 -1.28
CA LEU A 459 15.41 -3.63 -1.06
C LEU A 459 16.09 -2.29 -0.73
N SER A 460 17.36 -2.29 -0.32
CA SER A 460 18.05 -1.08 0.18
C SER A 460 18.00 0.12 -0.79
N PRO A 461 18.32 -0.01 -2.10
CA PRO A 461 18.34 1.14 -3.02
C PRO A 461 17.00 1.87 -3.08
N PHE A 462 15.91 1.09 -3.17
CA PHE A 462 14.55 1.60 -3.19
C PHE A 462 14.13 2.24 -1.87
N LEU A 463 14.59 1.69 -0.75
CA LEU A 463 14.29 2.20 0.59
C LEU A 463 15.03 3.51 0.92
N GLU A 464 16.08 3.90 0.21
CA GLU A 464 16.77 5.19 0.45
C GLU A 464 15.84 6.41 0.33
N GLN A 465 14.80 6.30 -0.52
CA GLN A 465 13.75 7.31 -0.68
C GLN A 465 12.79 7.38 0.53
N ASP A 466 12.71 6.33 1.36
CA ASP A 466 11.94 6.29 2.60
C ASP A 466 12.84 5.99 3.81
N LYS A 467 13.44 7.06 4.34
CA LYS A 467 14.32 7.02 5.51
C LYS A 467 13.71 6.38 6.75
N VAL A 468 12.37 6.31 6.87
CA VAL A 468 11.71 5.66 8.02
C VAL A 468 11.74 4.15 7.83
N LEU A 469 11.34 3.66 6.65
CA LEU A 469 11.32 2.23 6.35
C LEU A 469 12.74 1.64 6.26
N ASN A 470 13.67 2.38 5.62
CA ASN A 470 15.09 1.99 5.59
C ASN A 470 15.64 1.84 7.02
N SER A 471 15.42 2.84 7.88
CA SER A 471 15.87 2.80 9.28
C SER A 471 15.29 1.61 10.04
N ILE A 472 13.99 1.32 9.91
CA ILE A 472 13.35 0.17 10.58
C ILE A 472 13.99 -1.15 10.12
N LEU A 473 14.06 -1.41 8.81
CA LEU A 473 14.56 -2.70 8.32
C LEU A 473 16.06 -2.85 8.56
N ARG A 474 16.85 -1.78 8.37
CA ARG A 474 18.29 -1.76 8.65
C ARG A 474 18.60 -2.04 10.12
N THR A 475 17.87 -1.42 11.06
CA THR A 475 18.07 -1.66 12.49
C THR A 475 17.75 -3.11 12.86
N LYS A 476 16.60 -3.64 12.42
CA LYS A 476 16.26 -5.05 12.72
C LYS A 476 17.21 -6.04 12.07
N THR A 477 17.62 -5.81 10.82
CA THR A 477 18.60 -6.67 10.13
C THR A 477 19.95 -6.65 10.83
N ALA A 478 20.41 -5.49 11.30
CA ALA A 478 21.65 -5.39 12.08
C ALA A 478 21.54 -6.13 13.43
N GLU A 479 20.42 -5.98 14.15
CA GLU A 479 20.17 -6.69 15.41
C GLU A 479 20.13 -8.22 15.20
N VAL A 480 19.43 -8.69 14.17
CA VAL A 480 19.39 -10.10 13.76
C VAL A 480 20.78 -10.65 13.43
N LEU A 481 21.62 -9.89 12.71
CA LEU A 481 22.99 -10.31 12.37
C LEU A 481 23.92 -10.35 13.58
N VAL A 482 23.75 -9.45 14.56
CA VAL A 482 24.48 -9.49 15.83
C VAL A 482 24.05 -10.67 16.71
N MET A 483 22.78 -11.10 16.60
CA MET A 483 22.26 -12.30 17.28
C MET A 483 22.53 -13.61 16.53
N ALA A 484 23.07 -13.57 15.30
CA ALA A 484 23.28 -14.76 14.49
C ALA A 484 24.40 -15.66 15.06
N PRO A 485 24.24 -17.00 15.03
CA PRO A 485 25.26 -17.91 15.51
C PRO A 485 26.52 -17.84 14.65
N ALA A 486 27.70 -17.80 15.28
CA ALA A 486 28.97 -17.71 14.58
C ALA A 486 29.22 -18.94 13.69
N ARG A 487 29.27 -18.73 12.36
CA ARG A 487 29.61 -19.73 11.34
C ARG A 487 31.11 -20.10 11.42
N LEU A 488 31.49 -20.91 12.41
CA LEU A 488 32.88 -21.26 12.70
C LEU A 488 33.53 -22.12 11.60
N LEU A 489 34.25 -21.47 10.69
CA LEU A 489 35.18 -22.10 9.75
C LEU A 489 36.45 -22.58 10.47
N THR A 490 36.42 -23.77 11.07
CA THR A 490 37.60 -24.40 11.69
C THR A 490 38.59 -24.89 10.64
N ARG A 491 39.56 -24.03 10.29
CA ARG A 491 40.76 -24.40 9.52
C ARG A 491 41.63 -25.37 10.31
N GLN A 492 41.48 -26.67 10.06
CA GLN A 492 42.40 -27.68 10.58
C GLN A 492 43.67 -27.74 9.73
N LEU A 493 44.81 -28.02 10.38
CA LEU A 493 46.09 -28.23 9.70
C LEU A 493 46.29 -29.73 9.53
N GLY A 494 46.26 -30.23 8.30
CA GLY A 494 46.59 -31.62 7.96
C GLY A 494 47.99 -31.72 7.37
N ASP A 495 48.68 -32.85 7.62
CA ASP A 495 50.07 -33.09 7.20
C ASP A 495 50.33 -33.10 5.67
N SER A 496 49.30 -32.90 4.85
CA SER A 496 49.39 -32.84 3.39
C SER A 496 48.77 -31.58 2.74
N GLY A 497 48.22 -30.64 3.52
CA GLY A 497 47.68 -29.38 2.99
C GLY A 497 46.45 -28.84 3.73
N PHE A 498 45.88 -27.76 3.19
CA PHE A 498 44.66 -27.13 3.72
C PHE A 498 43.39 -27.84 3.21
N GLU A 499 42.67 -28.50 4.11
CA GLU A 499 41.29 -28.97 3.87
C GLU A 499 40.32 -28.27 4.83
N TRP A 500 39.20 -27.80 4.30
CA TRP A 500 38.05 -27.39 5.10
C TRP A 500 37.21 -28.61 5.47
N LYS A 501 37.02 -28.89 6.76
CA LYS A 501 36.23 -30.03 7.24
C LYS A 501 35.18 -29.62 8.26
N GLN A 502 33.94 -30.03 8.01
CA GLN A 502 32.77 -29.79 8.86
C GLN A 502 32.86 -30.67 10.13
N LEU A 503 32.83 -30.04 11.30
CA LEU A 503 32.67 -30.76 12.56
C LEU A 503 31.20 -31.19 12.72
N GLY A 504 30.94 -32.46 13.08
CA GLY A 504 29.61 -32.93 13.46
C GLY A 504 28.83 -33.79 12.45
N LYS A 505 29.34 -34.07 11.24
CA LYS A 505 28.75 -35.10 10.36
C LYS A 505 29.22 -36.50 10.76
N ASP A 506 28.40 -37.18 11.54
CA ASP A 506 28.52 -38.64 11.72
C ASP A 506 28.22 -39.34 10.38
N LYS A 507 28.85 -40.49 10.12
CA LYS A 507 28.97 -41.06 8.76
C LYS A 507 27.85 -42.03 8.35
N SER A 508 26.72 -42.01 9.06
CA SER A 508 25.55 -42.85 8.73
C SER A 508 24.51 -42.06 7.92
N GLN A 509 24.08 -42.64 6.79
CA GLN A 509 23.06 -42.12 5.86
C GLN A 509 23.43 -40.84 5.10
N ILE A 510 24.18 -41.00 4.01
CA ILE A 510 24.07 -40.14 2.82
C ILE A 510 23.50 -41.01 1.70
N ASN A 511 22.35 -40.62 1.14
CA ASN A 511 21.82 -41.23 -0.08
C ASN A 511 22.34 -40.47 -1.30
N GLU A 512 22.67 -41.18 -2.37
CA GLU A 512 23.58 -40.68 -3.42
C GLU A 512 22.84 -39.91 -4.53
N GLN A 513 22.16 -38.82 -4.18
CA GLN A 513 21.36 -38.02 -5.12
C GLN A 513 21.47 -36.49 -5.00
N GLN A 514 22.26 -35.96 -4.06
CA GLN A 514 22.53 -34.51 -3.93
C GLN A 514 24.02 -34.18 -4.16
N ARG A 515 24.43 -34.21 -5.43
CA ARG A 515 25.66 -33.59 -5.93
C ARG A 515 25.39 -32.95 -7.29
N LEU A 516 24.97 -31.69 -7.30
CA LEU A 516 25.08 -30.78 -8.44
C LEU A 516 25.19 -29.34 -7.93
N GLU A 517 26.32 -28.71 -8.27
CA GLU A 517 26.56 -27.26 -8.37
C GLU A 517 26.11 -26.32 -7.23
N VAL A 518 26.96 -26.19 -6.22
CA VAL A 518 27.12 -24.92 -5.48
C VAL A 518 28.15 -24.06 -6.22
N ASN A 519 27.71 -23.04 -6.94
CA ASN A 519 28.57 -21.96 -7.42
C ASN A 519 28.51 -20.76 -6.44
N PRO A 520 29.64 -20.08 -6.15
CA PRO A 520 29.70 -19.06 -5.10
C PRO A 520 29.02 -17.76 -5.51
N LEU A 521 28.03 -17.33 -4.73
CA LEU A 521 27.34 -16.03 -4.88
C LEU A 521 28.06 -14.86 -4.17
N PHE A 522 29.24 -15.10 -3.61
CA PHE A 522 30.00 -14.12 -2.83
C PHE A 522 31.46 -14.05 -3.31
N GLY A 523 31.72 -13.12 -4.21
CA GLY A 523 33.02 -12.47 -4.36
C GLY A 523 32.97 -11.11 -3.66
N ASP A 524 34.12 -10.67 -3.13
CA ASP A 524 34.38 -9.31 -2.62
C ASP A 524 33.40 -8.78 -1.55
N LEU A 525 33.58 -9.25 -0.30
CA LEU A 525 32.93 -8.68 0.89
C LEU A 525 33.91 -8.33 2.03
N ASP A 526 35.22 -8.39 1.78
CA ASP A 526 36.28 -8.35 2.80
C ASP A 526 37.09 -7.03 2.85
N GLU A 527 36.54 -5.90 2.39
CA GLU A 527 37.23 -4.60 2.49
C GLU A 527 36.32 -3.36 2.70
N GLN A 528 35.52 -3.34 3.79
CA GLN A 528 34.95 -2.06 4.29
C GLN A 528 34.48 -1.97 5.76
N LEU A 529 34.87 -2.88 6.65
CA LEU A 529 34.54 -2.78 8.08
C LEU A 529 35.47 -1.84 8.87
N ALA A 530 35.31 -0.52 8.66
CA ALA A 530 36.10 0.51 9.32
C ALA A 530 35.31 1.78 9.72
N PHE A 531 34.33 1.64 10.62
CA PHE A 531 33.79 2.76 11.42
C PHE A 531 33.86 2.37 12.90
N SER A 532 34.76 2.96 13.69
CA SER A 532 34.61 4.31 14.26
C SER A 532 33.48 4.35 15.30
N SER A 533 33.85 4.08 16.55
CA SER A 533 32.98 4.21 17.71
C SER A 533 32.79 5.68 18.08
N ASP A 534 31.55 6.18 17.99
CA ASP A 534 31.18 7.40 18.69
C ASP A 534 29.83 7.21 19.39
N GLN A 535 29.80 7.44 20.71
CA GLN A 535 28.81 6.85 21.62
C GLN A 535 27.94 7.92 22.28
N SER A 536 27.35 8.79 21.44
CA SER A 536 26.47 9.88 21.88
C SER A 536 25.44 10.19 20.80
N TYR A 537 24.17 9.81 21.02
CA TYR A 537 22.96 10.60 20.66
C TYR A 537 21.62 9.95 21.12
N CYS A 538 21.65 9.19 22.22
CA CYS A 538 20.41 8.71 22.85
C CYS A 538 19.68 9.84 23.60
N ASN A 539 18.76 10.56 22.95
CA ASN A 539 17.51 11.08 23.54
C ASN A 539 16.69 11.91 22.52
N ASN A 540 15.43 11.49 22.28
CA ASN A 540 14.23 12.27 21.86
C ASN A 540 13.38 11.57 20.78
N LEU A 541 12.77 10.42 21.13
CA LEU A 541 11.70 9.79 20.34
C LEU A 541 10.51 9.42 21.24
N VAL A 542 9.52 10.31 21.32
CA VAL A 542 8.19 10.05 21.90
C VAL A 542 7.14 10.78 21.06
N GLN A 543 6.08 10.06 20.67
CA GLN A 543 5.18 10.39 19.54
C GLN A 543 5.92 10.17 18.20
N TRP A 544 5.40 9.40 17.24
CA TRP A 544 4.01 8.98 17.03
C TRP A 544 3.82 7.46 17.00
N SER A 545 3.14 6.92 18.00
CA SER A 545 2.27 5.75 17.84
C SER A 545 1.08 5.87 18.79
N LYS A 546 -0.09 5.39 18.35
CA LYS A 546 -1.27 5.18 19.21
C LYS A 546 -2.05 3.98 18.68
N PRO A 547 -1.92 2.80 19.30
CA PRO A 547 -2.63 1.60 18.88
C PRO A 547 -4.05 1.53 19.47
N GLY A 548 -4.82 0.63 18.87
CA GLY A 548 -6.06 0.02 19.37
C GLY A 548 -6.30 -1.21 18.49
N ASP A 549 -6.28 -2.46 18.97
CA ASP A 549 -6.09 -2.92 20.35
C ASP A 549 -5.06 -4.05 20.43
N LEU A 550 -4.05 -3.90 21.30
CA LEU A 550 -3.11 -4.94 21.71
C LEU A 550 -2.55 -4.57 23.09
N SER A 551 -3.20 -5.04 24.16
CA SER A 551 -2.76 -4.77 25.54
C SER A 551 -3.17 -5.87 26.54
N ILE A 552 -2.91 -7.13 26.20
CA ILE A 552 -2.87 -8.23 27.16
C ILE A 552 -1.49 -8.90 27.01
N PHE A 553 -0.55 -8.58 27.92
CA PHE A 553 0.53 -9.44 28.42
C PHE A 553 1.49 -8.63 29.30
N THR A 554 1.19 -8.49 30.59
CA THR A 554 2.24 -8.26 31.62
C THR A 554 1.89 -8.94 32.95
N LYS A 555 2.77 -9.85 33.38
CA LYS A 555 2.94 -10.43 34.74
C LYS A 555 1.95 -11.52 35.21
N SER A 556 2.47 -12.30 36.17
CA SER A 556 1.95 -13.56 36.77
C SER A 556 1.92 -14.76 35.79
N ASN A 557 2.43 -15.95 36.13
CA ASN A 557 3.17 -16.40 37.33
C ASN A 557 4.26 -17.43 36.99
N HIS A 558 5.33 -17.47 37.81
CA HIS A 558 6.12 -18.68 38.00
C HIS A 558 5.35 -19.62 38.95
N SER A 559 5.09 -20.88 38.56
CA SER A 559 4.99 -22.01 39.50
C SER A 559 4.83 -23.37 38.81
N ALA A 560 5.77 -24.27 39.12
CA ALA A 560 5.62 -25.73 39.24
C ALA A 560 5.30 -26.61 37.99
N ILE A 561 6.24 -27.56 37.79
CA ILE A 561 6.15 -28.82 37.01
C ILE A 561 6.11 -28.63 35.49
#